data_AF-A0A8T6ISS4-F1
#
_entry.id   AF-A0A8T6ISS4-F1
#
_cell.length_a   1.000
_cell.length_b   1.000
_cell.length_c   1.000
_cell.angle_alpha   90.00
_cell.angle_beta   90.00
_cell.angle_gamma   90.00
#
_symmetry.space_group_name_H-M   'P 1'
#
loop_
_entity.id
_entity.type
_entity.pdbx_description
1 polymer ?
#
loop_
_entity_poly.entity_id
_entity_poly.type
_entity_poly.pdbx_seq_one_letter_code
_entity_poly.pdbx_strand_id
1 'polypeptide(L)'
;DLLTMALLISICAWATPTRYLRAQVLSMRESGYVQMARLSGVPVRDIMYREIMPNLLPYLAASYIGNMTGAILSAVGLELLGFGPQRIPSLGVTIFWSIEAAALLRNMWWWWGIPTVILAVVFIALLLINLGLDEIANPRLRKAN
;
A
#
# COMPACT_ATOMS: atom_id res chain seq x y z
N ASP A 1 15.92 3.25 -14.13
CA ASP A 1 16.25 4.07 -12.95
C ASP A 1 15.23 3.91 -11.84
N LEU A 2 15.59 4.28 -10.60
CA LEU A 2 14.69 4.18 -9.45
C LEU A 2 13.42 5.02 -9.65
N LEU A 3 13.58 6.24 -10.19
CA LEU A 3 12.48 7.18 -10.38
C LEU A 3 11.49 6.69 -11.45
N THR A 4 11.99 6.11 -12.55
CA THR A 4 11.14 5.52 -13.59
C THR A 4 10.34 4.34 -13.05
N MET A 5 10.96 3.48 -12.23
CA MET A 5 10.27 2.37 -11.60
C MET A 5 9.19 2.85 -10.62
N ALA A 6 9.51 3.84 -9.78
CA ALA A 6 8.56 4.42 -8.84
C ALA A 6 7.34 5.05 -9.55
N LEU A 7 7.55 5.73 -10.67
CA LEU A 7 6.47 6.30 -11.49
C LEU A 7 5.58 5.21 -12.09
N LEU A 8 6.16 4.14 -12.65
CA LEU A 8 5.40 3.03 -13.21
C LEU A 8 4.52 2.35 -12.15
N ILE A 9 5.10 2.05 -10.98
CA ILE A 9 4.36 1.46 -9.86
C ILE A 9 3.24 2.40 -9.41
N SER A 10 3.49 3.71 -9.34
CA SER A 10 2.48 4.71 -8.95
C SER A 10 1.29 4.76 -9.92
N ILE A 11 1.56 4.69 -11.23
CA ILE A 11 0.54 4.69 -12.28
C ILE A 11 -0.25 3.37 -12.31
N CYS A 12 0.30 2.27 -11.80
CA CYS A 12 -0.46 1.03 -11.64
C CYS A 12 -1.23 0.97 -10.31
N ALA A 13 -0.71 1.60 -9.25
CA ALA A 13 -1.24 1.46 -7.90
C ALA A 13 -2.41 2.40 -7.54
N TRP A 14 -2.70 3.45 -8.33
CA TRP A 14 -3.71 4.47 -7.97
C TRP A 14 -5.17 3.96 -7.96
N ALA A 15 -5.50 2.91 -8.71
CA ALA A 15 -6.88 2.50 -8.93
C ALA A 15 -7.57 2.00 -7.64
N THR A 16 -6.88 1.15 -6.88
CA THR A 16 -7.38 0.56 -5.62
C THR A 16 -7.68 1.60 -4.54
N PRO A 17 -6.75 2.50 -4.15
CA PRO A 17 -7.03 3.54 -3.16
C PRO A 17 -8.17 4.46 -3.59
N THR A 18 -8.22 4.81 -4.88
CA THR A 18 -9.28 5.69 -5.42
C THR A 18 -10.66 5.05 -5.24
N ARG A 19 -10.78 3.75 -5.51
CA ARG A 19 -12.04 3.02 -5.31
C ARG A 19 -12.43 2.96 -3.84
N TYR A 20 -11.48 2.69 -2.95
CA TYR A 20 -11.72 2.62 -1.50
C TYR A 20 -12.19 3.96 -0.94
N LEU A 21 -11.47 5.05 -1.26
CA LEU A 21 -11.82 6.39 -0.81
C LEU A 21 -13.17 6.86 -1.35
N ARG A 22 -13.49 6.56 -2.61
CA ARG A 22 -14.80 6.88 -3.18
C ARG A 22 -15.94 6.19 -2.42
N ALA A 23 -15.76 4.94 -2.01
CA ALA A 23 -16.75 4.23 -1.21
C ALA A 23 -16.97 4.89 0.16
N GLN A 24 -15.88 5.32 0.81
CA GLN A 24 -15.96 6.02 2.10
C GLN A 24 -16.62 7.40 1.98
N VAL A 25 -16.31 8.15 0.94
CA VAL A 25 -16.96 9.44 0.65
C VAL A 25 -18.45 9.26 0.40
N LEU A 26 -18.87 8.22 -0.34
CA LEU A 26 -20.28 7.96 -0.58
C LEU A 26 -21.01 7.63 0.74
N SER A 27 -20.41 6.80 1.60
CA SER A 27 -20.96 6.49 2.92
C SER A 27 -21.09 7.72 3.82
N MET A 28 -20.10 8.62 3.80
CA MET A 28 -20.16 9.87 4.57
C MET A 28 -21.16 10.86 3.98
N ARG A 29 -21.34 10.90 2.66
CA ARG A 29 -22.31 11.76 2.00
C ARG A 29 -23.76 11.42 2.39
N GLU A 30 -24.05 10.15 2.65
CA GLU A 30 -25.38 9.69 3.07
C GLU A 30 -25.64 9.88 4.57
N SER A 31 -24.62 10.29 5.35
CA SER A 31 -24.75 10.49 6.79
C SER A 31 -25.66 11.66 7.16
N GLY A 32 -26.29 11.57 8.35
CA GLY A 32 -27.21 12.58 8.84
C GLY A 32 -26.60 13.98 8.98
N TYR A 33 -25.32 14.10 9.35
CA TYR A 33 -24.68 15.41 9.51
C TYR A 33 -24.52 16.15 8.18
N VAL A 34 -24.16 15.46 7.10
CA VAL A 34 -24.06 16.06 5.75
C VAL A 34 -25.43 16.47 5.22
N GLN A 35 -26.47 15.67 5.49
CA GLN A 35 -27.84 16.02 5.10
C GLN A 35 -28.34 17.27 5.84
N MET A 36 -28.06 17.40 7.14
CA MET A 36 -28.43 18.58 7.93
C MET A 36 -27.66 19.84 7.49
N ALA A 37 -26.37 19.71 7.17
CA ALA A 37 -25.57 20.80 6.63
C ALA A 37 -26.11 21.31 5.28
N ARG A 38 -26.56 20.39 4.41
CA ARG A 38 -27.25 20.75 3.16
C ARG A 38 -28.57 21.46 3.39
N LEU A 39 -29.39 20.97 4.33
CA LEU A 39 -30.66 21.62 4.69
C LEU A 39 -30.45 23.02 5.27
N SER A 40 -29.31 23.25 5.93
CA SER A 40 -28.90 24.55 6.46
C SER A 40 -28.38 25.53 5.40
N GLY A 41 -28.36 25.13 4.12
CA GLY A 41 -27.94 25.99 3.00
C GLY A 41 -26.43 26.14 2.84
N VAL A 42 -25.61 25.33 3.51
CA VAL A 42 -24.15 25.39 3.41
C VAL A 42 -23.71 24.95 2.00
N PRO A 43 -22.81 25.68 1.33
CA PRO A 43 -22.35 25.30 0.00
C PRO A 43 -21.57 23.97 0.03
N VAL A 44 -21.77 23.13 -0.99
CA VAL A 44 -21.21 21.77 -1.08
C VAL A 44 -19.68 21.73 -0.91
N ARG A 45 -18.96 22.75 -1.40
CA ARG A 45 -17.50 22.87 -1.24
C ARG A 45 -17.09 22.96 0.23
N ASP A 46 -17.85 23.69 1.04
CA ASP A 46 -17.52 23.94 2.44
C ASP A 46 -17.82 22.69 3.27
N ILE A 47 -18.94 22.00 2.99
CA ILE A 47 -19.24 20.67 3.53
C ILE A 47 -18.11 19.68 3.22
N MET A 48 -17.60 19.68 1.98
CA MET A 48 -16.55 18.76 1.57
C MET A 48 -15.24 18.98 2.32
N TYR A 49 -14.75 20.22 2.42
CA TYR A 49 -13.46 20.51 3.08
C TYR A 49 -13.54 20.58 4.60
N ARG A 50 -14.68 21.02 5.15
CA ARG A 50 -14.83 21.29 6.59
C ARG A 50 -15.43 20.13 7.36
N GLU A 51 -16.29 19.32 6.72
CA GLU A 51 -16.96 18.19 7.38
C GLU A 51 -16.44 16.84 6.87
N ILE A 52 -16.35 16.64 5.54
CA ILE A 52 -15.98 15.33 4.98
C ILE A 52 -14.47 15.09 5.06
N MET A 53 -13.65 16.06 4.62
CA MET A 53 -12.18 15.92 4.56
C MET A 53 -11.55 15.56 5.91
N PRO A 54 -11.80 16.27 7.03
CA PRO A 54 -11.19 15.92 8.32
C PRO A 54 -11.63 14.54 8.84
N ASN A 55 -12.87 14.12 8.55
CA ASN A 55 -13.36 12.78 8.88
C ASN A 55 -12.80 11.68 7.97
N LEU A 56 -12.43 12.03 6.72
CA LEU A 56 -11.76 11.13 5.77
C LEU A 56 -10.26 10.97 6.06
N LEU A 57 -9.60 11.95 6.69
CA LEU A 57 -8.15 11.95 6.93
C LEU A 57 -7.62 10.66 7.61
N PRO A 58 -8.26 10.12 8.67
CA PRO A 58 -7.82 8.87 9.27
C PRO A 58 -7.90 7.68 8.30
N TYR A 59 -8.94 7.63 7.46
CA TYR A 59 -9.09 6.60 6.43
C TYR A 59 -8.05 6.74 5.31
N LEU A 60 -7.74 7.97 4.91
CA LEU A 60 -6.65 8.28 3.98
C LEU A 60 -5.31 7.80 4.52
N ALA A 61 -5.01 8.08 5.79
CA ALA A 61 -3.77 7.66 6.44
C ALA A 61 -3.65 6.14 6.51
N ALA A 62 -4.71 5.43 6.92
CA ALA A 62 -4.72 3.97 6.96
C ALA A 62 -4.53 3.36 5.57
N SER A 63 -5.30 3.85 4.58
CA SER A 63 -5.19 3.38 3.19
C SER A 63 -3.82 3.67 2.60
N TYR A 64 -3.22 4.82 2.90
CA TYR A 64 -1.88 5.19 2.44
C TYR A 64 -0.83 4.17 2.88
N ILE A 65 -0.83 3.77 4.15
CA ILE A 65 0.13 2.78 4.67
C ILE A 65 -0.05 1.44 3.94
N GLY A 66 -1.29 0.99 3.73
CA GLY A 66 -1.54 -0.25 3.00
C GLY A 66 -1.07 -0.22 1.55
N ASN A 67 -1.28 0.89 0.85
CA ASN A 67 -0.78 1.06 -0.51
C ASN A 67 0.75 1.12 -0.56
N MET A 68 1.40 1.74 0.43
CA MET A 68 2.86 1.75 0.53
C MET A 68 3.42 0.34 0.65
N THR A 69 2.81 -0.52 1.49
CA THR A 69 3.16 -1.95 1.59
C THR A 69 3.04 -2.66 0.23
N GLY A 70 1.92 -2.48 -0.48
CA GLY A 70 1.72 -3.08 -1.80
C GLY A 70 2.71 -2.59 -2.85
N ALA A 71 3.09 -1.31 -2.80
CA ALA A 71 4.08 -0.72 -3.68
C ALA A 71 5.48 -1.29 -3.43
N ILE A 72 5.88 -1.47 -2.17
CA ILE A 72 7.17 -2.11 -1.80
C ILE A 72 7.21 -3.55 -2.32
N LEU A 73 6.13 -4.32 -2.12
CA LEU A 73 6.04 -5.70 -2.61
C LEU A 73 6.19 -5.75 -4.15
N SER A 74 5.53 -4.83 -4.84
CA SER A 74 5.60 -4.71 -6.31
C SER A 74 7.00 -4.31 -6.78
N ALA A 75 7.66 -3.38 -6.10
CA ALA A 75 9.03 -2.95 -6.39
C ALA A 75 10.01 -4.12 -6.28
N VAL A 76 9.96 -4.88 -5.18
CA VAL A 76 10.81 -6.05 -5.00
C VAL A 76 10.48 -7.13 -6.04
N GLY A 77 9.20 -7.37 -6.35
CA GLY A 77 8.81 -8.29 -7.42
C GLY A 77 9.40 -7.91 -8.78
N LEU A 78 9.38 -6.63 -9.13
CA LEU A 78 10.00 -6.11 -10.36
C LEU A 78 11.53 -6.25 -10.35
N GLU A 79 12.18 -5.99 -9.23
CA GLU A 79 13.63 -6.17 -9.06
C GLU A 79 14.05 -7.63 -9.24
N LEU A 80 13.27 -8.57 -8.70
CA LEU A 80 13.49 -10.02 -8.87
C LEU A 80 13.35 -10.47 -10.32
N LEU A 81 12.46 -9.84 -11.09
CA LEU A 81 12.28 -10.10 -12.52
C LEU A 81 13.34 -9.40 -13.40
N GLY A 82 14.25 -8.63 -12.80
CA GLY A 82 15.30 -7.90 -13.53
C GLY A 82 14.87 -6.55 -14.09
N PHE A 83 13.64 -6.09 -13.82
CA PHE A 83 13.13 -4.78 -14.27
C PHE A 83 13.48 -3.62 -13.31
N GLY A 84 14.15 -3.92 -12.20
CA GLY A 84 14.58 -2.93 -11.20
C GLY A 84 15.94 -2.28 -11.47
N PRO A 85 16.29 -1.23 -10.71
CA PRO A 85 17.58 -0.54 -10.86
C PRO A 85 18.75 -1.42 -10.37
N GLN A 86 19.41 -2.13 -11.29
CA GLN A 86 20.51 -3.05 -10.96
C GLN A 86 21.76 -2.39 -10.34
N ARG A 87 21.92 -1.08 -10.49
CA ARG A 87 23.03 -0.31 -9.91
C ARG A 87 22.85 0.02 -8.43
N ILE A 88 21.64 -0.11 -7.89
CA ILE A 88 21.33 0.20 -6.50
C ILE A 88 21.20 -1.14 -5.76
N PRO A 89 22.02 -1.41 -4.73
CA PRO A 89 21.92 -2.64 -3.98
C PRO A 89 20.63 -2.67 -3.16
N SER A 90 19.70 -3.53 -3.57
CA SER A 90 18.46 -3.85 -2.85
C SER A 90 18.38 -5.35 -2.57
N LEU A 91 17.47 -5.76 -1.69
CA LEU A 91 17.23 -7.19 -1.42
C LEU A 91 16.74 -7.92 -2.67
N GLY A 92 15.85 -7.31 -3.46
CA GLY A 92 15.35 -7.90 -4.72
C GLY A 92 16.46 -8.07 -5.76
N VAL A 93 17.29 -7.05 -5.94
CA VAL A 93 18.44 -7.10 -6.85
C VAL A 93 19.47 -8.13 -6.39
N THR A 94 19.71 -8.27 -5.08
CA THR A 94 20.63 -9.28 -4.53
C THR A 94 20.19 -10.71 -4.87
N ILE A 95 18.88 -10.99 -4.77
CA ILE A 95 18.32 -12.28 -5.16
C ILE A 95 18.44 -12.48 -6.67
N PHE A 96 18.15 -11.45 -7.48
CA PHE A 96 18.32 -11.49 -8.93
C PHE A 96 19.75 -11.87 -9.34
N TRP A 97 20.77 -11.21 -8.78
CA TRP A 97 22.18 -11.54 -9.04
C TRP A 97 22.55 -12.95 -8.59
N SER A 98 21.95 -13.43 -7.51
CA SER A 98 22.19 -14.80 -7.04
C SER A 98 21.61 -15.85 -8.00
N ILE A 99 20.51 -15.54 -8.69
CA ILE A 99 19.93 -16.41 -9.73
C ILE A 99 20.82 -16.39 -10.99
N GLU A 100 21.18 -15.19 -11.47
CA GLU A 100 22.10 -14.97 -12.60
C GLU A 100 23.44 -15.70 -12.44
N ALA A 101 24.03 -15.63 -11.25
CA ALA A 101 25.31 -16.27 -10.95
C ALA A 101 25.22 -17.80 -10.74
N ALA A 102 24.04 -18.40 -10.97
CA ALA A 102 23.78 -19.81 -10.75
C ALA A 102 24.16 -20.28 -9.34
N ALA A 103 23.92 -19.43 -8.31
CA ALA A 103 24.30 -19.72 -6.93
C ALA A 103 23.69 -21.02 -6.40
N LEU A 104 22.50 -21.39 -6.89
CA LEU A 104 21.83 -22.67 -6.63
C LEU A 104 22.66 -23.86 -7.12
N LEU A 105 23.19 -23.79 -8.35
CA LEU A 105 24.04 -24.83 -8.93
C LEU A 105 25.43 -24.87 -8.28
N ARG A 106 25.89 -23.74 -7.74
CA ARG A 106 27.19 -23.60 -7.06
C ARG A 106 27.13 -23.91 -5.56
N ASN A 107 25.99 -24.40 -5.03
CA ASN A 107 25.77 -24.65 -3.59
C ASN A 107 26.03 -23.44 -2.67
N MET A 108 25.92 -22.21 -3.21
CA MET A 108 26.10 -20.97 -2.45
C MET A 108 24.80 -20.57 -1.74
N TRP A 109 24.35 -21.40 -0.80
CA TRP A 109 23.07 -21.24 -0.10
C TRP A 109 22.96 -19.94 0.69
N TRP A 110 24.08 -19.43 1.24
CA TRP A 110 24.12 -18.16 1.94
C TRP A 110 23.76 -16.96 1.05
N TRP A 111 23.99 -17.06 -0.26
CA TRP A 111 23.82 -15.94 -1.17
C TRP A 111 22.37 -15.74 -1.60
N TRP A 112 21.62 -16.81 -1.87
CA TRP A 112 20.19 -16.71 -2.19
C TRP A 112 19.29 -16.87 -0.97
N GLY A 113 19.67 -17.73 -0.02
CA GLY A 113 18.81 -18.11 1.11
C GLY A 113 18.62 -16.98 2.12
N ILE A 114 19.71 -16.30 2.52
CA ILE A 114 19.63 -15.24 3.53
C ILE A 114 18.76 -14.06 3.06
N PRO A 115 18.96 -13.49 1.86
CA PRO A 115 18.11 -12.40 1.37
C PRO A 115 16.65 -12.82 1.24
N THR A 116 16.38 -14.07 0.82
CA THR A 116 15.01 -14.60 0.67
C THR A 116 14.30 -14.71 2.03
N VAL A 117 14.98 -15.21 3.07
CA VAL A 117 14.39 -15.32 4.41
C VAL A 117 14.13 -13.93 5.00
N ILE A 118 15.07 -12.99 4.86
CA ILE A 118 14.88 -11.61 5.33
C ILE A 118 13.67 -10.99 4.63
N LEU A 119 13.57 -11.14 3.31
CA LEU A 119 12.47 -10.60 2.54
C LEU A 119 11.13 -11.23 2.93
N ALA A 120 11.09 -12.54 3.16
CA ALA A 120 9.90 -13.23 3.63
C ALA A 120 9.43 -12.69 5.00
N VAL A 121 10.35 -12.49 5.95
CA VAL A 121 10.04 -11.90 7.26
C VAL A 121 9.50 -10.48 7.11
N VAL A 122 10.11 -9.66 6.26
CA VAL A 122 9.63 -8.29 5.98
C VAL A 122 8.22 -8.31 5.40
N PHE A 123 7.92 -9.20 4.45
CA PHE A 123 6.58 -9.30 3.87
C PHE A 123 5.55 -9.79 4.87
N ILE A 124 5.89 -10.76 5.72
CA ILE A 124 5.00 -11.22 6.79
C ILE A 124 4.74 -10.09 7.78
N ALA A 125 5.77 -9.34 8.19
CA ALA A 125 5.62 -8.21 9.10
C ALA A 125 4.73 -7.11 8.49
N LEU A 126 4.96 -6.75 7.23
CA LEU A 126 4.16 -5.76 6.52
C LEU A 126 2.71 -6.22 6.32
N LEU A 127 2.49 -7.52 6.04
CA LEU A 127 1.16 -8.10 5.95
C LEU A 127 0.43 -8.02 7.30
N LEU A 128 1.09 -8.38 8.40
CA LEU A 128 0.50 -8.29 9.74
C LEU A 128 0.16 -6.84 10.11
N ILE A 129 1.03 -5.89 9.78
CA ILE A 129 0.76 -4.45 9.95
C ILE A 129 -0.45 -4.04 9.11
N ASN A 130 -0.53 -4.48 7.86
CA ASN A 130 -1.65 -4.16 6.97
C ASN A 130 -2.97 -4.71 7.52
N LEU A 131 -3.00 -5.97 7.96
CA LEU A 131 -4.18 -6.59 8.58
C LEU A 131 -4.59 -5.87 9.88
N GLY A 132 -3.63 -5.53 10.73
CA GLY A 132 -3.91 -4.78 11.96
C GLY A 132 -4.45 -3.37 11.68
N LEU A 133 -3.93 -2.69 10.66
CA LEU A 133 -4.43 -1.38 10.23
C LEU A 133 -5.84 -1.47 9.65
N ASP A 134 -6.13 -2.51 8.87
CA ASP A 134 -7.48 -2.75 8.36
C ASP A 134 -8.48 -3.01 9.50
N GLU A 135 -8.06 -3.73 10.54
CA GLU A 135 -8.88 -3.97 11.73
C GLU A 135 -9.15 -2.68 12.53
N ILE A 136 -8.13 -1.83 12.70
CA ILE A 136 -8.25 -0.54 13.40
C ILE A 136 -9.10 0.45 12.58
N ALA A 137 -8.92 0.48 11.25
CA ALA A 137 -9.62 1.40 10.36
C ALA A 137 -11.07 0.99 10.11
N ASN A 138 -11.42 -0.29 10.28
CA ASN A 138 -12.74 -0.82 9.97
C ASN A 138 -13.49 -1.31 11.22
N PRO A 139 -14.11 -0.40 12.01
CA PRO A 139 -14.84 -0.75 13.24
C PRO A 139 -16.05 -1.67 13.00
N ARG A 140 -16.44 -1.93 11.75
CA ARG A 140 -17.51 -2.86 11.37
C ARG A 140 -17.09 -4.34 11.52
N LEU A 141 -15.81 -4.67 11.41
CA LEU A 141 -15.30 -6.04 11.61
C LEU A 141 -15.23 -6.42 13.10
N ARG A 142 -15.13 -5.43 14.00
CA ARG A 142 -15.09 -5.63 15.45
C ARG A 142 -16.41 -6.14 16.07
N LYS A 143 -17.51 -6.18 15.32
CA LYS A 143 -18.82 -6.67 15.81
C LYS A 143 -19.13 -8.12 15.41
N ALA A 144 -18.25 -8.79 14.67
CA ALA A 144 -18.47 -10.16 14.20
C ALA A 144 -17.83 -11.25 15.07
N ASN A 145 -17.17 -10.86 16.17
CA ASN A 145 -16.69 -11.75 17.23
C ASN A 145 -17.43 -11.47 18.54
#